data_AF-A0A7C3HFV4-F1
#
_entry.id   AF-A0A7C3HFV4-F1
#
_cell.length_a   1.000
_cell.length_b   1.000
_cell.length_c   1.000
_cell.angle_alpha   90.00
_cell.angle_beta   90.00
_cell.angle_gamma   90.00
#
_symmetry.space_group_name_H-M   'P 1'
#
loop_
_entity.id
_entity.type
_entity.pdbx_description
1 polymer ?
#
loop_
_entity_poly.entity_id
_entity_poly.type
_entity_poly.pdbx_seq_one_letter_code
_entity_poly.pdbx_strand_id
1 'polypeptide(L)'
;MRWIRTFLALSVFAAACFGSDAAGRWKLVANAPDGNAYNVTLVVKDEGGKLTGVLDSDRGQMPLANVSYANGELRFDLMLDMGPIPFRLKIDGDKATGTLTAPDGSTGSVTGQREASAQPAQAAGKWEILATDPDGTQRRATLDLKQNGGQLAGSIAMDSGDTLPLASVKISGDTISFRISIGEGDVVVSGKIAGDTVSGEYTIPTGEKGKFTGRRAGSASLTGKWNVVARDAEGNSMRATLDLKADGGRLTGAIITESGDSAPLVDGKVEGDSFSFKIYTGDGNIEVKGRLDGGKVAGEYTTPNGSKGTYTATRS
;
A
#
# COMPACT_ATOMS: atom_id res chain seq x y z
N MET A 1 -2.80 9.98 -58.57
CA MET A 1 -1.61 10.12 -57.72
C MET A 1 -2.05 10.50 -56.32
N ARG A 2 -1.65 9.72 -55.32
CA ARG A 2 -2.11 9.79 -53.92
C ARG A 2 -1.56 11.04 -53.22
N TRP A 3 -2.43 11.76 -52.51
CA TRP A 3 -2.03 12.82 -51.57
C TRP A 3 -1.59 12.20 -50.24
N ILE A 4 -0.36 12.50 -49.82
CA ILE A 4 0.18 12.15 -48.51
C ILE A 4 -0.17 13.32 -47.56
N ARG A 5 -1.04 13.06 -46.59
CA ARG A 5 -1.27 13.96 -45.44
C ARG A 5 -0.27 13.59 -44.35
N THR A 6 0.73 14.44 -44.14
CA THR A 6 1.66 14.33 -43.00
C THR A 6 0.95 14.78 -41.73
N PHE A 7 0.61 13.83 -40.85
CA PHE A 7 0.17 14.12 -39.50
C PHE A 7 1.40 14.41 -38.63
N LEU A 8 1.54 15.66 -38.18
CA LEU A 8 2.46 16.04 -37.12
C LEU A 8 1.86 15.56 -35.79
N ALA A 9 2.30 14.40 -35.30
CA ALA A 9 1.97 13.92 -33.96
C ALA A 9 2.77 14.77 -32.94
N LEU A 10 2.11 15.76 -32.37
CA LEU A 10 2.62 16.52 -31.23
C LEU A 10 2.51 15.62 -29.99
N SER A 11 3.59 14.88 -29.71
CA SER A 11 3.73 14.09 -28.49
C SER A 11 3.83 15.02 -27.28
N VAL A 12 2.70 15.28 -26.62
CA VAL A 12 2.69 15.88 -25.28
C VAL A 12 3.26 14.83 -24.32
N PHE A 13 4.55 14.96 -24.00
CA PHE A 13 5.17 14.21 -22.92
C PHE A 13 4.52 14.71 -21.62
N ALA A 14 3.56 13.95 -21.08
CA ALA A 14 3.11 14.15 -19.72
C ALA A 14 4.31 13.83 -18.82
N ALA A 15 5.01 14.87 -18.37
CA ALA A 15 6.04 14.74 -17.35
C ALA A 15 5.37 14.20 -16.08
N ALA A 16 5.57 12.92 -15.80
CA ALA A 16 5.30 12.38 -14.48
C ALA A 16 6.21 13.15 -13.52
N CYS A 17 5.63 14.06 -12.73
CA CYS A 17 6.32 14.67 -11.61
C CYS A 17 6.59 13.57 -10.58
N PHE A 18 7.72 12.87 -10.72
CA PHE A 18 8.28 12.09 -9.63
C PHE A 18 8.61 13.10 -8.53
N GLY A 19 7.96 12.97 -7.37
CA GLY A 19 8.41 13.71 -6.19
C GLY A 19 9.87 13.33 -5.92
N SER A 20 10.70 14.30 -5.54
CA SER A 20 12.11 14.11 -5.27
C SER A 20 12.36 12.96 -4.28
N ASP A 21 13.48 12.25 -4.43
CA ASP A 21 13.88 11.18 -3.51
C ASP A 21 14.00 11.65 -2.05
N ALA A 22 14.14 12.96 -1.80
CA ALA A 22 14.15 13.54 -0.47
C ALA A 22 12.76 13.63 0.20
N ALA A 23 11.66 13.67 -0.58
CA ALA A 23 10.31 13.78 -0.05
C ALA A 23 9.94 12.57 0.82
N GLY A 24 9.24 12.80 1.94
CA GLY A 24 8.83 11.78 2.87
C GLY A 24 9.05 12.14 4.34
N ARG A 25 8.82 11.16 5.22
CA ARG A 25 9.06 11.28 6.67
C ARG A 25 10.32 10.51 7.03
N TRP A 26 11.14 11.07 7.90
CA TRP A 26 12.45 10.55 8.25
C TRP A 26 12.64 10.60 9.76
N LYS A 27 12.99 9.48 10.38
CA LYS A 27 13.44 9.45 11.77
C LYS A 27 14.92 9.76 11.81
N LEU A 28 15.29 10.90 12.37
CA LEU A 28 16.67 11.36 12.46
C LEU A 28 17.18 11.27 13.90
N VAL A 29 18.45 10.92 14.03
CA VAL A 29 19.26 11.10 15.23
C VAL A 29 20.33 12.13 14.89
N ALA A 30 20.18 13.34 15.45
CA ALA A 30 21.11 14.45 15.31
C ALA A 30 21.99 14.54 16.56
N ASN A 31 23.25 14.14 16.43
CA ASN A 31 24.25 14.29 17.49
C ASN A 31 24.87 15.68 17.37
N ALA A 32 24.49 16.58 18.26
CA ALA A 32 25.00 17.93 18.27
C ALA A 32 26.41 18.01 18.89
N PRO A 33 27.19 19.05 18.55
CA PRO A 33 28.54 19.26 19.08
C PRO A 33 28.62 19.39 20.61
N ASP A 34 27.51 19.74 21.25
CA ASP A 34 27.36 19.85 22.71
C ASP A 34 27.33 18.49 23.43
N GLY A 35 27.38 17.38 22.67
CA GLY A 35 27.33 16.02 23.18
C GLY A 35 25.91 15.46 23.32
N ASN A 36 24.87 16.24 23.04
CA ASN A 36 23.49 15.78 23.09
C ASN A 36 23.05 15.11 21.79
N ALA A 37 22.24 14.07 21.91
CA ALA A 37 21.56 13.43 20.79
C ALA A 37 20.08 13.84 20.76
N TYR A 38 19.66 14.39 19.63
CA TYR A 38 18.27 14.81 19.39
C TYR A 38 17.60 13.83 18.42
N ASN A 39 16.57 13.14 18.92
CA ASN A 39 15.71 12.29 18.10
C ASN A 39 14.57 13.14 17.55
N VAL A 40 14.55 13.34 16.24
CA VAL A 40 13.61 14.25 15.58
C VAL A 40 13.01 13.60 14.34
N THR A 41 11.80 14.02 13.96
CA THR A 41 11.17 13.55 12.72
C THR A 41 11.19 14.65 11.69
N LEU A 42 11.94 14.45 10.60
CA LEU A 42 11.95 15.35 9.45
C LEU A 42 10.83 14.96 8.48
N VAL A 43 10.00 15.91 8.09
CA VAL A 43 8.92 15.74 7.11
C VAL A 43 9.18 16.66 5.93
N VAL A 44 9.46 16.10 4.76
CA VAL A 44 9.71 16.84 3.51
C VAL A 44 8.55 16.59 2.55
N LYS A 45 7.98 17.66 2.01
CA LYS A 45 6.94 17.63 0.97
C LYS A 45 7.50 18.17 -0.33
N ASP A 46 7.07 17.60 -1.44
CA ASP A 46 7.37 18.07 -2.79
C ASP A 46 6.08 18.49 -3.49
N GLU A 47 6.01 19.77 -3.84
CA GLU A 47 4.91 20.36 -4.61
C GLU A 47 5.45 20.85 -5.95
N GLY A 48 5.58 19.93 -6.90
CA GLY A 48 5.96 20.25 -8.29
C GLY A 48 7.40 20.75 -8.43
N GLY A 49 8.33 20.22 -7.66
CA GLY A 49 9.76 20.58 -7.67
C GLY A 49 10.14 21.63 -6.61
N LYS A 50 9.17 22.15 -5.86
CA LYS A 50 9.41 23.00 -4.69
C LYS A 50 9.34 22.15 -3.42
N LEU A 51 10.47 22.07 -2.71
CA LEU A 51 10.53 21.38 -1.43
C LEU A 51 10.16 22.31 -0.27
N THR A 52 9.34 21.78 0.62
CA THR A 52 9.01 22.38 1.92
C THR A 52 9.08 21.31 2.99
N GLY A 53 9.09 21.69 4.26
CA GLY A 53 9.06 20.70 5.31
C GLY A 53 8.97 21.26 6.71
N VAL A 54 8.86 20.35 7.65
CA VAL A 54 8.94 20.62 9.09
C VAL A 54 9.87 19.60 9.75
N LEU A 55 10.49 20.01 10.85
CA LEU A 55 11.20 19.13 11.77
C LEU A 55 10.38 19.07 13.07
N ASP A 56 9.90 17.88 13.39
CA ASP A 56 9.05 17.60 14.54
C ASP A 56 9.90 17.04 15.68
N SER A 57 9.73 17.61 16.88
CA SER A 57 10.47 17.30 18.09
C SER A 57 9.55 17.35 19.30
N ASP A 58 10.04 16.93 20.46
CA ASP A 58 9.34 17.09 21.75
C ASP A 58 9.05 18.55 22.11
N ARG A 59 9.82 19.50 21.57
CA ARG A 59 9.64 20.95 21.71
C ARG A 59 8.65 21.53 20.70
N GLY A 60 8.08 20.70 19.84
CA GLY A 60 7.12 21.08 18.79
C GLY A 60 7.70 21.04 17.38
N GLN A 61 6.89 21.50 16.43
CA GLN A 61 7.20 21.50 15.00
C GLN A 61 7.86 22.81 14.58
N MET A 62 9.03 22.68 13.94
CA MET A 62 9.78 23.80 13.38
C MET A 62 9.75 23.77 11.86
N PRO A 63 9.33 24.85 11.17
CA PRO A 63 9.40 24.90 9.72
C PRO A 63 10.85 24.93 9.24
N LEU A 64 11.12 24.27 8.12
CA LEU A 64 12.42 24.32 7.47
C LEU A 64 12.55 25.60 6.63
N ALA A 65 13.73 26.22 6.63
CA ALA A 65 14.10 27.30 5.73
C ALA A 65 15.10 26.82 4.67
N ASN A 66 15.20 27.54 3.54
CA ASN A 66 16.20 27.31 2.49
C ASN A 66 16.29 25.87 1.99
N VAL A 67 15.13 25.20 1.88
CA VAL A 67 15.06 23.78 1.49
C VAL A 67 15.43 23.62 0.01
N SER A 68 16.42 22.77 -0.26
CA SER A 68 16.82 22.42 -1.62
C SER A 68 17.31 20.97 -1.68
N TYR A 69 17.12 20.33 -2.83
CA TYR A 69 17.62 18.98 -3.08
C TYR A 69 18.25 18.93 -4.47
N ALA A 70 19.52 18.51 -4.51
CA ALA A 70 20.25 18.33 -5.76
C ALA A 70 21.32 17.24 -5.57
N ASN A 71 21.57 16.44 -6.61
CA ASN A 71 22.64 15.44 -6.64
C ASN A 71 22.64 14.48 -5.43
N GLY A 72 21.47 14.08 -4.94
CA GLY A 72 21.37 13.18 -3.78
C GLY A 72 21.52 13.88 -2.42
N GLU A 73 21.69 15.21 -2.38
CA GLU A 73 21.91 15.97 -1.14
C GLU A 73 20.72 16.89 -0.84
N LEU A 74 20.10 16.69 0.32
CA LEU A 74 19.06 17.55 0.90
C LEU A 74 19.72 18.59 1.82
N ARG A 75 19.43 19.86 1.55
CA ARG A 75 19.91 21.00 2.34
C ARG A 75 18.72 21.80 2.87
N PHE A 76 18.77 22.19 4.12
CA PHE A 76 17.81 23.10 4.74
C PHE A 76 18.43 23.73 5.98
N ASP A 77 17.81 24.77 6.50
CA ASP A 77 18.21 25.45 7.72
C ASP A 77 17.07 25.39 8.75
N LEU A 78 17.39 25.14 10.02
CA LEU A 78 16.48 25.37 11.15
C LEU A 78 16.75 26.75 11.73
N MET A 79 15.71 27.56 11.87
CA MET A 79 15.82 28.90 12.46
C MET A 79 15.52 28.80 13.96
N LEU A 80 16.54 29.02 14.79
CA LEU A 80 16.40 29.16 16.25
C LEU A 80 16.72 30.60 16.65
N ASP A 81 16.31 30.99 17.86
CA ASP A 81 16.59 32.34 18.41
C ASP A 81 18.10 32.66 18.45
N MET A 82 18.93 31.62 18.60
CA MET A 82 20.39 31.71 18.63
C MET A 82 21.06 31.74 17.25
N GLY A 83 20.29 31.63 16.17
CA GLY A 83 20.78 31.66 14.79
C GLY A 83 20.35 30.44 13.96
N PRO A 84 20.65 30.46 12.65
CA PRO A 84 20.35 29.35 11.75
C PRO A 84 21.26 28.15 12.05
N ILE A 85 20.68 26.95 12.03
CA ILE A 85 21.41 25.69 12.06
C ILE A 85 21.26 25.01 10.69
N PRO A 86 22.28 25.07 9.84
CA PRO A 86 22.27 24.41 8.54
C PRO A 86 22.39 22.89 8.68
N PHE A 87 21.56 22.16 7.94
CA PHE A 87 21.63 20.71 7.74
C PHE A 87 22.04 20.40 6.31
N ARG A 88 22.90 19.39 6.15
CA ARG A 88 23.37 18.86 4.87
C ARG A 88 23.29 17.34 4.92
N LEU A 89 22.27 16.76 4.31
CA LEU A 89 21.97 15.32 4.38
C LEU A 89 22.11 14.68 3.00
N LYS A 90 22.99 13.69 2.88
CA LYS A 90 23.03 12.77 1.76
C LYS A 90 21.94 11.71 1.91
N ILE A 91 21.12 11.59 0.87
CA ILE A 91 20.03 10.61 0.77
C ILE A 91 20.49 9.44 -0.10
N ASP A 92 20.40 8.23 0.44
CA ASP A 92 20.69 6.97 -0.24
C ASP A 92 19.55 5.98 0.04
N GLY A 93 18.57 5.95 -0.88
CA GLY A 93 17.33 5.20 -0.72
C GLY A 93 16.56 5.59 0.55
N ASP A 94 16.51 4.68 1.53
CA ASP A 94 15.85 4.87 2.81
C ASP A 94 16.80 5.30 3.93
N LYS A 95 18.05 5.63 3.62
CA LYS A 95 19.04 6.11 4.58
C LYS A 95 19.37 7.58 4.33
N ALA A 96 19.46 8.34 5.41
CA ALA A 96 19.97 9.70 5.40
C ALA A 96 21.22 9.77 6.28
N THR A 97 22.28 10.38 5.78
CA THR A 97 23.52 10.62 6.54
C THR A 97 24.01 12.02 6.27
N GLY A 98 24.56 12.71 7.25
CA GLY A 98 24.99 14.08 7.03
C GLY A 98 25.46 14.80 8.27
N THR A 99 25.42 16.12 8.19
CA THR A 99 25.92 17.00 9.24
C THR A 99 24.96 18.14 9.53
N LEU A 100 25.05 18.65 10.75
CA LEU A 100 24.48 19.92 11.17
C LEU A 100 25.61 20.86 11.59
N THR A 101 25.42 22.18 11.45
CA THR A 101 26.41 23.19 11.90
C THR A 101 25.76 24.11 12.93
N ALA A 102 26.31 24.17 14.13
CA ALA A 102 25.85 25.05 15.19
C ALA A 102 26.25 26.52 14.90
N PRO A 103 25.62 27.52 15.55
CA PRO A 103 25.91 28.93 15.30
C PRO A 103 27.37 29.34 15.56
N ASP A 104 28.07 28.62 16.43
CA ASP A 104 29.49 28.81 16.71
C ASP A 104 30.44 28.18 15.67
N GLY A 105 29.88 27.55 14.63
CA GLY A 105 30.59 26.89 13.54
C GLY A 105 30.98 25.44 13.83
N SER A 106 30.74 24.92 15.03
CA SER A 106 30.98 23.51 15.35
C SER A 106 30.00 22.59 14.63
N THR A 107 30.44 21.39 14.25
CA THR A 107 29.66 20.47 13.41
C THR A 107 29.23 19.21 14.16
N GLY A 108 27.97 18.84 14.03
CA GLY A 108 27.39 17.60 14.55
C GLY A 108 27.13 16.58 13.43
N SER A 109 26.91 15.33 13.80
CA SER A 109 26.55 14.26 12.86
C SER A 109 25.05 14.01 12.86
N VAL A 110 24.51 13.68 11.69
CA VAL A 110 23.10 13.31 11.53
C VAL A 110 23.04 11.95 10.86
N THR A 111 22.31 11.03 11.47
CA THR A 111 21.91 9.78 10.84
C THR A 111 20.40 9.72 10.79
N GLY A 112 19.86 9.05 9.78
CA GLY A 112 18.43 8.97 9.60
C GLY A 112 18.04 7.73 8.84
N GLN A 113 16.88 7.22 9.20
CA GLN A 113 16.19 6.20 8.44
C GLN A 113 14.89 6.82 7.96
N ARG A 114 14.55 6.63 6.69
CA ARG A 114 13.22 6.97 6.20
C ARG A 114 12.25 6.23 7.09
N GLU A 115 11.35 6.98 7.72
CA GLU A 115 10.21 6.35 8.35
C GLU A 115 9.54 5.61 7.21
N ALA A 116 9.52 4.27 7.29
CA ALA A 116 8.76 3.46 6.36
C ALA A 116 7.41 4.15 6.30
N SER A 117 7.12 4.78 5.15
CA SER A 117 5.80 5.31 4.94
C SER A 117 4.92 4.12 5.28
N ALA A 118 3.95 4.28 6.17
CA ALA A 118 2.75 3.53 5.94
C ALA A 118 2.41 3.88 4.49
N GLN A 119 2.82 3.01 3.56
CA GLN A 119 2.37 3.03 2.18
C GLN A 119 0.90 3.33 2.34
N PRO A 120 0.35 4.40 1.71
CA PRO A 120 -1.06 4.74 1.89
C PRO A 120 -1.81 3.43 1.82
N ALA A 121 -2.41 3.01 2.95
CA ALA A 121 -2.63 1.59 3.24
C ALA A 121 -3.24 0.96 1.99
N GLN A 122 -2.51 0.05 1.32
CA GLN A 122 -2.68 -0.24 -0.11
C GLN A 122 -4.16 -0.30 -0.50
N ALA A 123 -4.70 0.85 -0.93
CA ALA A 123 -6.15 1.04 -0.91
C ALA A 123 -6.77 0.42 -2.14
N ALA A 124 -5.97 0.26 -3.20
CA ALA A 124 -6.34 -0.44 -4.42
C ALA A 124 -6.87 -1.84 -4.12
N GLY A 125 -7.94 -2.23 -4.79
CA GLY A 125 -8.61 -3.52 -4.65
C GLY A 125 -10.11 -3.37 -4.57
N LYS A 126 -10.80 -4.51 -4.63
CA LYS A 126 -12.23 -4.59 -4.36
C LYS A 126 -12.47 -4.81 -2.87
N TRP A 127 -13.47 -4.15 -2.33
CA TRP A 127 -13.86 -4.21 -0.93
C TRP A 127 -15.36 -4.49 -0.84
N GLU A 128 -15.73 -5.47 -0.02
CA GLU A 128 -17.11 -5.73 0.36
C GLU A 128 -17.48 -4.81 1.54
N ILE A 129 -18.46 -3.93 1.34
CA ILE A 129 -18.91 -2.94 2.32
C ILE A 129 -20.25 -3.35 2.90
N LEU A 130 -20.41 -3.19 4.21
CA LEU A 130 -21.67 -3.25 4.94
C LEU A 130 -21.89 -1.89 5.61
N ALA A 131 -22.84 -1.11 5.09
CA ALA A 131 -23.29 0.14 5.67
C ALA A 131 -24.50 -0.11 6.57
N THR A 132 -24.55 0.59 7.71
CA THR A 132 -25.66 0.60 8.66
C THR A 132 -26.12 2.04 8.81
N ASP A 133 -27.34 2.30 8.38
CA ASP A 133 -28.03 3.59 8.51
C ASP A 133 -28.36 3.92 9.96
N PRO A 134 -28.68 5.20 10.28
CA PRO A 134 -29.13 5.59 11.61
C PRO A 134 -30.33 4.80 12.13
N ASP A 135 -31.23 4.38 11.23
CA ASP A 135 -32.43 3.58 11.55
C ASP A 135 -32.14 2.08 11.74
N GLY A 136 -30.88 1.67 11.57
CA GLY A 136 -30.43 0.28 11.67
C GLY A 136 -30.53 -0.51 10.37
N THR A 137 -31.04 0.08 9.29
CA THR A 137 -31.10 -0.56 7.97
C THR A 137 -29.69 -0.87 7.47
N GLN A 138 -29.48 -2.12 7.03
CA GLN A 138 -28.20 -2.56 6.48
C GLN A 138 -28.23 -2.58 4.95
N ARG A 139 -27.18 -2.05 4.33
CA ARG A 139 -26.98 -2.04 2.87
C ARG A 139 -25.61 -2.61 2.54
N ARG A 140 -25.51 -3.41 1.48
CA ARG A 140 -24.21 -3.85 0.97
C ARG A 140 -23.84 -3.06 -0.27
N ALA A 141 -22.54 -2.98 -0.50
CA ALA A 141 -21.95 -2.40 -1.68
C ALA A 141 -20.59 -3.01 -1.94
N THR A 142 -20.12 -2.94 -3.18
CA THR A 142 -18.75 -3.29 -3.56
C THR A 142 -18.00 -2.03 -3.95
N LEU A 143 -16.96 -1.69 -3.21
CA LEU A 143 -16.07 -0.58 -3.49
C LEU A 143 -14.86 -1.08 -4.28
N ASP A 144 -14.61 -0.54 -5.47
CA ASP A 144 -13.45 -0.86 -6.30
C ASP A 144 -12.53 0.37 -6.34
N LEU A 145 -11.32 0.22 -5.80
CA LEU A 145 -10.30 1.27 -5.76
C LEU A 145 -9.15 0.89 -6.67
N LYS A 146 -8.65 1.86 -7.45
CA LYS A 146 -7.48 1.74 -8.30
C LYS A 146 -6.49 2.82 -7.91
N GLN A 147 -5.28 2.40 -7.54
CA GLN A 147 -4.21 3.30 -7.11
C GLN A 147 -3.11 3.33 -8.17
N ASN A 148 -2.83 4.52 -8.71
CA ASN A 148 -1.70 4.78 -9.60
C ASN A 148 -0.78 5.78 -8.90
N GLY A 149 0.24 5.27 -8.19
CA GLY A 149 1.11 6.09 -7.36
C GLY A 149 0.35 6.76 -6.21
N GLY A 150 0.39 8.10 -6.16
CA GLY A 150 -0.32 8.91 -5.16
C GLY A 150 -1.78 9.23 -5.50
N GLN A 151 -2.26 8.88 -6.71
CA GLN A 151 -3.63 9.13 -7.13
C GLN A 151 -4.50 7.88 -6.92
N LEU A 152 -5.67 8.08 -6.30
CA LEU A 152 -6.66 7.04 -6.05
C LEU A 152 -7.93 7.39 -6.83
N ALA A 153 -8.39 6.46 -7.67
CA ALA A 153 -9.68 6.52 -8.33
C ALA A 153 -10.52 5.32 -7.89
N GLY A 154 -11.83 5.40 -8.03
CA GLY A 154 -12.67 4.25 -7.71
C GLY A 154 -14.11 4.40 -8.15
N SER A 155 -14.84 3.33 -7.94
CA SER A 155 -16.29 3.24 -8.14
C SER A 155 -16.91 2.42 -7.02
N ILE A 156 -18.17 2.68 -6.72
CA ILE A 156 -18.97 1.88 -5.80
C ILE A 156 -20.16 1.27 -6.55
N ALA A 157 -20.30 -0.04 -6.48
CA ALA A 157 -21.47 -0.77 -6.97
C ALA A 157 -22.42 -1.02 -5.79
N MET A 158 -23.63 -0.50 -5.88
CA MET A 158 -24.68 -0.65 -4.88
C MET A 158 -25.44 -1.97 -5.12
N ASP A 159 -26.10 -2.51 -4.09
CA ASP A 159 -26.94 -3.70 -4.24
C ASP A 159 -28.11 -3.52 -5.22
N SER A 160 -28.50 -2.28 -5.53
CA SER A 160 -29.48 -1.97 -6.59
C SER A 160 -28.99 -2.33 -8.01
N GLY A 161 -27.69 -2.60 -8.17
CA GLY A 161 -27.03 -2.82 -9.45
C GLY A 161 -26.39 -1.55 -10.04
N ASP A 162 -26.67 -0.38 -9.46
CA ASP A 162 -26.08 0.88 -9.90
C ASP A 162 -24.60 0.96 -9.53
N THR A 163 -23.78 1.42 -10.47
CA THR A 163 -22.36 1.70 -10.23
C THR A 163 -22.09 3.18 -10.36
N LEU A 164 -21.60 3.80 -9.29
CA LEU A 164 -21.33 5.24 -9.21
C LEU A 164 -19.82 5.50 -9.11
N PRO A 165 -19.27 6.47 -9.85
CA PRO A 165 -17.87 6.89 -9.67
C PRO A 165 -17.69 7.63 -8.35
N LEU A 166 -16.52 7.50 -7.74
CA LEU A 166 -16.16 8.27 -6.55
C LEU A 166 -15.61 9.63 -6.94
N ALA A 167 -15.98 10.67 -6.20
CA ALA A 167 -15.47 12.03 -6.33
C ALA A 167 -14.56 12.39 -5.15
N SER A 168 -13.63 13.32 -5.35
CA SER A 168 -12.77 13.88 -4.29
C SER A 168 -12.04 12.82 -3.43
N VAL A 169 -11.60 11.73 -4.05
CA VAL A 169 -10.93 10.62 -3.35
C VAL A 169 -9.58 11.10 -2.82
N LYS A 170 -9.36 10.96 -1.52
CA LYS A 170 -8.13 11.32 -0.82
C LYS A 170 -7.72 10.20 0.12
N ILE A 171 -6.41 9.94 0.18
CA ILE A 171 -5.81 9.04 1.15
C ILE A 171 -4.68 9.76 1.88
N SER A 172 -4.67 9.70 3.21
CA SER A 172 -3.64 10.28 4.07
C SER A 172 -3.33 9.29 5.18
N GLY A 173 -2.18 8.62 5.08
CA GLY A 173 -1.83 7.50 5.96
C GLY A 173 -2.79 6.33 5.79
N ASP A 174 -3.51 6.00 6.86
CA ASP A 174 -4.55 4.96 6.89
C ASP A 174 -5.96 5.51 6.68
N THR A 175 -6.14 6.82 6.57
CA THR A 175 -7.46 7.44 6.43
C THR A 175 -7.80 7.67 4.95
N ILE A 176 -8.95 7.16 4.52
CA ILE A 176 -9.53 7.37 3.20
C ILE A 176 -10.78 8.25 3.31
N SER A 177 -10.93 9.21 2.40
CA SER A 177 -12.15 10.01 2.27
C SER A 177 -12.52 10.18 0.80
N PHE A 178 -13.82 10.20 0.52
CA PHE A 178 -14.35 10.40 -0.83
C PHE A 178 -15.82 10.85 -0.75
N ARG A 179 -16.38 11.21 -1.91
CA ARG A 179 -17.80 11.55 -2.08
C ARG A 179 -18.44 10.61 -3.10
N ILE A 180 -19.71 10.29 -2.88
CA ILE A 180 -20.55 9.59 -3.84
C ILE A 180 -21.69 10.53 -4.21
N SER A 181 -21.77 10.96 -5.47
CA SER A 181 -22.86 11.81 -5.92
C SER A 181 -24.07 10.95 -6.24
N ILE A 182 -25.14 11.14 -5.48
CA ILE A 182 -26.47 10.57 -5.71
C ILE A 182 -27.41 11.69 -6.20
N GLY A 183 -28.57 11.34 -6.78
CA GLY A 183 -29.48 12.34 -7.37
C GLY A 183 -29.90 13.47 -6.42
N GLU A 184 -29.88 13.21 -5.11
CA GLU A 184 -30.28 14.17 -4.06
C GLU A 184 -29.11 14.98 -3.46
N GLY A 185 -27.86 14.69 -3.85
CA GLY A 185 -26.66 15.37 -3.34
C GLY A 185 -25.48 14.43 -3.14
N ASP A 186 -24.47 14.89 -2.39
CA ASP A 186 -23.27 14.10 -2.13
C ASP A 186 -23.37 13.34 -0.80
N VAL A 187 -23.14 12.03 -0.83
CA VAL A 187 -22.79 11.25 0.35
C VAL A 187 -21.30 11.44 0.63
N VAL A 188 -20.96 11.96 1.81
CA VAL A 188 -19.57 12.18 2.23
C VAL A 188 -19.11 11.00 3.08
N VAL A 189 -18.03 10.33 2.67
CA VAL A 189 -17.52 9.12 3.34
C VAL A 189 -16.13 9.38 3.91
N SER A 190 -15.90 8.94 5.14
CA SER A 190 -14.60 8.95 5.80
C SER A 190 -14.38 7.64 6.54
N GLY A 191 -13.25 6.97 6.28
CA GLY A 191 -12.93 5.70 6.90
C GLY A 191 -11.45 5.51 7.16
N LYS A 192 -11.14 4.54 8.01
CA LYS A 192 -9.80 4.13 8.40
C LYS A 192 -9.56 2.71 7.89
N ILE A 193 -8.50 2.54 7.11
CA ILE A 193 -8.03 1.26 6.57
C ILE A 193 -7.05 0.65 7.56
N ALA A 194 -7.37 -0.53 8.07
CA ALA A 194 -6.48 -1.33 8.91
C ALA A 194 -6.26 -2.68 8.23
N GLY A 195 -5.18 -2.78 7.45
CA GLY A 195 -4.87 -3.95 6.64
C GLY A 195 -5.96 -4.21 5.59
N ASP A 196 -6.71 -5.29 5.79
CA ASP A 196 -7.82 -5.71 4.93
C ASP A 196 -9.20 -5.34 5.43
N THR A 197 -9.26 -4.55 6.50
CA THR A 197 -10.51 -4.01 6.99
C THR A 197 -10.55 -2.51 6.76
N VAL A 198 -11.74 -1.99 6.52
CA VAL A 198 -12.01 -0.56 6.52
C VAL A 198 -13.22 -0.31 7.41
N SER A 199 -13.18 0.71 8.24
CA SER A 199 -14.34 1.11 9.04
C SER A 199 -14.44 2.63 9.10
N GLY A 200 -15.66 3.15 9.23
CA GLY A 200 -15.85 4.58 9.21
C GLY A 200 -17.31 5.00 9.26
N GLU A 201 -17.52 6.24 8.88
CA GLU A 201 -18.82 6.90 8.87
C GLU A 201 -19.08 7.51 7.49
N TYR A 202 -20.37 7.64 7.16
CA TYR A 202 -20.82 8.42 6.03
C TYR A 202 -21.88 9.41 6.47
N THR A 203 -21.99 10.53 5.77
CA THR A 203 -23.03 11.55 5.95
C THR A 203 -23.82 11.65 4.65
N ILE A 204 -25.13 11.43 4.71
CA ILE A 204 -26.03 11.58 3.54
C ILE A 204 -26.42 13.05 3.35
N PRO A 205 -27.00 13.45 2.20
CA PRO A 205 -27.32 14.86 1.92
C PRO A 205 -28.24 15.53 2.95
N THR A 206 -29.10 14.77 3.63
CA THR A 206 -29.97 15.29 4.72
C THR A 206 -29.19 15.64 6.00
N GLY A 207 -27.90 15.30 6.08
CA GLY A 207 -27.02 15.54 7.23
C GLY A 207 -26.96 14.38 8.22
N GLU A 208 -27.79 13.35 8.04
CA GLU A 208 -27.78 12.14 8.87
C GLU A 208 -26.50 11.33 8.64
N LYS A 209 -26.06 10.63 9.70
CA LYS A 209 -24.81 9.87 9.70
C LYS A 209 -25.03 8.39 9.92
N GLY A 210 -24.50 7.57 9.03
CA GLY A 210 -24.43 6.12 9.21
C GLY A 210 -22.99 5.64 9.44
N LYS A 211 -22.85 4.37 9.79
CA LYS A 211 -21.55 3.70 9.97
C LYS A 211 -21.37 2.65 8.90
N PHE A 212 -20.13 2.35 8.56
CA PHE A 212 -19.84 1.21 7.69
C PHE A 212 -18.64 0.42 8.19
N THR A 213 -18.66 -0.86 7.87
CA THR A 213 -17.49 -1.72 7.91
C THR A 213 -17.28 -2.30 6.52
N GLY A 214 -16.05 -2.70 6.23
CA GLY A 214 -15.71 -3.32 4.98
C GLY A 214 -14.52 -4.22 5.13
N ARG A 215 -14.42 -5.18 4.21
CA ARG A 215 -13.30 -6.11 4.12
C ARG A 215 -12.85 -6.24 2.67
N ARG A 216 -11.57 -6.45 2.43
CA ARG A 216 -11.06 -6.70 1.09
C ARG A 216 -11.70 -7.98 0.52
N ALA A 217 -12.20 -7.91 -0.70
CA ALA A 217 -12.69 -9.08 -1.42
C ALA A 217 -11.51 -10.06 -1.65
N GLY A 218 -11.72 -11.35 -1.36
CA GLY A 218 -10.70 -12.40 -1.55
C GLY A 218 -9.97 -12.87 -0.28
N SER A 219 -9.75 -12.00 0.72
CA SER A 219 -8.92 -12.38 1.89
C SER A 219 -9.64 -13.26 2.91
N ALA A 220 -10.91 -12.98 3.19
CA ALA A 220 -11.73 -13.87 4.01
C ALA A 220 -12.05 -15.21 3.29
N SER A 221 -12.04 -15.23 1.95
CA SER A 221 -12.46 -16.39 1.17
C SER A 221 -11.34 -17.41 0.92
N LEU A 222 -10.05 -17.03 1.04
CA LEU A 222 -8.92 -17.97 0.98
C LEU A 222 -8.60 -18.62 2.33
N THR A 223 -8.91 -17.98 3.45
CA THR A 223 -8.61 -18.50 4.79
C THR A 223 -9.40 -19.77 5.12
N GLY A 224 -8.71 -20.82 5.55
CA GLY A 224 -9.22 -22.09 6.05
C GLY A 224 -8.59 -23.30 5.34
N LYS A 225 -9.17 -24.48 5.54
CA LYS A 225 -8.63 -25.74 5.01
C LYS A 225 -9.18 -26.08 3.63
N TRP A 226 -8.30 -26.56 2.75
CA TRP A 226 -8.57 -26.91 1.37
C TRP A 226 -8.00 -28.28 1.02
N ASN A 227 -8.81 -29.14 0.43
CA ASN A 227 -8.38 -30.41 -0.16
C ASN A 227 -7.85 -30.15 -1.57
N VAL A 228 -6.58 -30.50 -1.80
CA VAL A 228 -5.85 -30.28 -3.06
C VAL A 228 -5.75 -31.59 -3.85
N VAL A 229 -5.94 -31.48 -5.17
CA VAL A 229 -5.58 -32.50 -6.14
C VAL A 229 -4.65 -31.86 -7.17
N ALA A 230 -3.37 -32.22 -7.12
CA ALA A 230 -2.34 -31.80 -8.07
C ALA A 230 -2.11 -32.88 -9.14
N ARG A 231 -1.77 -32.47 -10.35
CA ARG A 231 -1.41 -33.33 -11.48
C ARG A 231 -0.07 -32.89 -12.07
N ASP A 232 0.84 -33.83 -12.30
CA ASP A 232 2.09 -33.56 -13.03
C ASP A 232 1.87 -33.57 -14.55
N ALA A 233 2.94 -33.39 -15.33
CA ALA A 233 2.89 -33.36 -16.78
C ALA A 233 2.53 -34.73 -17.39
N GLU A 234 2.84 -35.81 -16.68
CA GLU A 234 2.57 -37.20 -17.02
C GLU A 234 1.14 -37.63 -16.64
N GLY A 235 0.40 -36.77 -15.93
CA GLY A 235 -0.99 -36.99 -15.52
C GLY A 235 -1.15 -37.74 -14.20
N ASN A 236 -0.06 -38.05 -13.49
CA ASN A 236 -0.11 -38.64 -12.17
C ASN A 236 -0.72 -37.64 -11.19
N SER A 237 -1.55 -38.14 -10.26
CA SER A 237 -2.25 -37.30 -9.30
C SER A 237 -1.64 -37.43 -7.91
N MET A 238 -1.49 -36.30 -7.23
CA MET A 238 -1.07 -36.19 -5.83
C MET A 238 -2.15 -35.45 -5.04
N ARG A 239 -2.38 -35.84 -3.78
CA ARG A 239 -3.33 -35.14 -2.90
C ARG A 239 -2.61 -34.55 -1.70
N ALA A 240 -3.15 -33.45 -1.21
CA ALA A 240 -2.66 -32.75 -0.03
C ALA A 240 -3.77 -31.90 0.57
N THR A 241 -3.52 -31.34 1.75
CA THR A 241 -4.36 -30.34 2.38
C THR A 241 -3.59 -29.04 2.52
N LEU A 242 -4.18 -27.92 2.12
CA LEU A 242 -3.68 -26.58 2.45
C LEU A 242 -4.46 -26.02 3.62
N ASP A 243 -3.78 -25.64 4.69
CA ASP A 243 -4.35 -24.84 5.77
C ASP A 243 -3.89 -23.40 5.61
N LEU A 244 -4.76 -22.56 5.06
CA LEU A 244 -4.42 -21.21 4.64
C LEU A 244 -4.95 -20.18 5.64
N LYS A 245 -4.15 -19.15 5.86
CA LYS A 245 -4.56 -17.90 6.49
C LYS A 245 -4.14 -16.76 5.59
N ALA A 246 -5.13 -16.18 4.93
CA ALA A 246 -5.00 -14.95 4.18
C ALA A 246 -5.32 -13.77 5.11
N ASP A 247 -4.39 -12.82 5.16
CA ASP A 247 -4.49 -11.58 5.92
C ASP A 247 -3.78 -10.50 5.11
N GLY A 248 -4.54 -9.61 4.49
CA GLY A 248 -3.93 -8.66 3.57
C GLY A 248 -3.69 -9.25 2.19
N GLY A 249 -2.69 -8.64 1.55
CA GLY A 249 -1.96 -9.26 0.45
C GLY A 249 -0.98 -10.35 0.90
N ARG A 250 -1.04 -10.84 2.14
CA ARG A 250 -0.16 -11.90 2.64
C ARG A 250 -0.92 -13.21 2.79
N LEU A 251 -0.30 -14.29 2.31
CA LEU A 251 -0.78 -15.65 2.51
C LEU A 251 0.19 -16.38 3.44
N THR A 252 -0.34 -16.98 4.49
CA THR A 252 0.41 -17.82 5.45
C THR A 252 -0.32 -19.13 5.62
N GLY A 253 0.34 -20.12 6.22
CA GLY A 253 -0.23 -21.45 6.37
C GLY A 253 0.77 -22.56 6.12
N ALA A 254 0.25 -23.77 5.94
CA ALA A 254 1.02 -24.97 5.69
C ALA A 254 0.34 -25.87 4.66
N ILE A 255 1.15 -26.64 3.95
CA ILE A 255 0.72 -27.81 3.19
C ILE A 255 0.94 -29.07 4.03
N ILE A 256 -0.01 -29.99 4.01
CA ILE A 256 0.03 -31.29 4.68
C ILE A 256 -0.18 -32.36 3.61
N THR A 257 0.79 -33.24 3.44
CA THR A 257 0.73 -34.35 2.48
C THR A 257 -0.18 -35.49 3.00
N GLU A 258 -0.54 -36.45 2.14
CA GLU A 258 -1.32 -37.62 2.56
C GLU A 258 -0.61 -38.49 3.61
N SER A 259 0.73 -38.48 3.67
CA SER A 259 1.50 -39.15 4.72
C SER A 259 1.42 -38.43 6.07
N GLY A 260 0.88 -37.21 6.11
CA GLY A 260 0.80 -36.36 7.30
C GLY A 260 2.00 -35.42 7.47
N ASP A 261 2.99 -35.47 6.58
CA ASP A 261 4.13 -34.55 6.62
C ASP A 261 3.66 -33.13 6.28
N SER A 262 4.13 -32.15 7.05
CA SER A 262 3.71 -30.75 6.95
C SER A 262 4.88 -29.82 6.64
N ALA A 263 4.67 -28.86 5.73
CA ALA A 263 5.63 -27.84 5.39
C ALA A 263 4.98 -26.45 5.37
N PRO A 264 5.64 -25.41 5.95
CA PRO A 264 5.12 -24.05 5.92
C PRO A 264 5.21 -23.44 4.54
N LEU A 265 4.29 -22.52 4.25
CA LEU A 265 4.31 -21.69 3.03
C LEU A 265 5.35 -20.57 3.19
N VAL A 266 6.08 -20.29 2.11
CA VAL A 266 7.08 -19.21 2.01
C VAL A 266 6.62 -18.20 0.95
N ASP A 267 6.97 -16.92 1.09
CA ASP A 267 6.66 -15.86 0.11
C ASP A 267 5.18 -15.78 -0.31
N GLY A 268 4.26 -16.10 0.61
CA GLY A 268 2.83 -16.14 0.30
C GLY A 268 2.23 -14.75 0.11
N LYS A 269 1.58 -14.55 -1.04
CA LYS A 269 0.96 -13.30 -1.48
C LYS A 269 -0.46 -13.52 -2.00
N VAL A 270 -1.33 -12.53 -1.78
CA VAL A 270 -2.70 -12.47 -2.32
C VAL A 270 -2.87 -11.17 -3.09
N GLU A 271 -3.40 -11.25 -4.31
CA GLU A 271 -3.67 -10.13 -5.21
C GLU A 271 -5.07 -10.30 -5.81
N GLY A 272 -6.08 -9.77 -5.13
CA GLY A 272 -7.49 -9.97 -5.50
C GLY A 272 -7.88 -11.45 -5.40
N ASP A 273 -8.33 -12.03 -6.52
CA ASP A 273 -8.66 -13.46 -6.61
C ASP A 273 -7.44 -14.36 -6.79
N SER A 274 -6.28 -13.78 -7.14
CA SER A 274 -5.05 -14.53 -7.41
C SER A 274 -4.18 -14.60 -6.17
N PHE A 275 -3.37 -15.65 -6.06
CA PHE A 275 -2.40 -15.77 -4.99
C PHE A 275 -1.18 -16.56 -5.47
N SER A 276 -0.07 -16.40 -4.76
CA SER A 276 1.15 -17.16 -5.00
C SER A 276 1.83 -17.50 -3.68
N PHE A 277 2.54 -18.62 -3.63
CA PHE A 277 3.43 -18.95 -2.52
C PHE A 277 4.51 -19.92 -3.02
N LYS A 278 5.48 -20.20 -2.16
CA LYS A 278 6.51 -21.22 -2.37
C LYS A 278 6.41 -22.28 -1.28
N ILE A 279 6.75 -23.51 -1.63
CA ILE A 279 6.97 -24.61 -0.69
C ILE A 279 8.43 -24.99 -0.80
N TYR A 280 9.17 -24.93 0.31
CA TYR A 280 10.55 -25.39 0.33
C TYR A 280 10.56 -26.93 0.38
N THR A 281 11.18 -27.54 -0.62
CA THR A 281 11.64 -28.92 -0.59
C THR A 281 13.16 -28.92 -0.36
N GLY A 282 13.71 -30.02 0.14
CA GLY A 282 15.16 -30.13 0.37
C GLY A 282 16.02 -29.77 -0.86
N ASP A 283 15.44 -29.86 -2.05
CA ASP A 283 16.07 -29.63 -3.34
C ASP A 283 15.77 -28.25 -3.96
N GLY A 284 15.03 -27.38 -3.25
CA GLY A 284 14.69 -26.03 -3.69
C GLY A 284 13.23 -25.65 -3.46
N ASN A 285 12.76 -24.57 -4.08
CA ASN A 285 11.37 -24.11 -3.92
C ASN A 285 10.47 -24.63 -5.05
N ILE A 286 9.34 -25.24 -4.67
CA ILE A 286 8.19 -25.39 -5.57
C ILE A 286 7.44 -24.06 -5.56
N GLU A 287 7.33 -23.41 -6.71
CA GLU A 287 6.51 -22.20 -6.87
C GLU A 287 5.07 -22.58 -7.17
N VAL A 288 4.11 -22.00 -6.46
CA VAL A 288 2.68 -22.26 -6.63
C VAL A 288 1.96 -20.97 -6.90
N LYS A 289 1.09 -20.97 -7.91
CA LYS A 289 0.20 -19.86 -8.27
C LYS A 289 -1.20 -20.39 -8.43
N GLY A 290 -2.18 -19.65 -7.91
CA GLY A 290 -3.58 -20.05 -8.02
C GLY A 290 -4.52 -18.87 -8.09
N ARG A 291 -5.76 -19.18 -8.45
CA ARG A 291 -6.88 -18.25 -8.45
C ARG A 291 -8.08 -18.89 -7.76
N LEU A 292 -8.77 -18.11 -6.96
CA LEU A 292 -10.07 -18.45 -6.39
C LEU A 292 -11.18 -18.01 -7.36
N ASP A 293 -12.03 -18.95 -7.75
CA ASP A 293 -13.21 -18.69 -8.57
C ASP A 293 -14.39 -19.53 -8.07
N GLY A 294 -15.51 -18.87 -7.73
CA GLY A 294 -16.75 -19.54 -7.32
C GLY A 294 -16.59 -20.55 -6.18
N GLY A 295 -15.67 -20.31 -5.22
CA GLY A 295 -15.40 -21.21 -4.09
C GLY A 295 -14.49 -22.41 -4.41
N LYS A 296 -13.93 -22.46 -5.63
CA LYS A 296 -12.90 -23.42 -6.04
C LYS A 296 -11.59 -22.69 -6.29
N VAL A 297 -10.49 -23.33 -5.94
CA VAL A 297 -9.15 -22.87 -6.29
C VAL A 297 -8.66 -23.70 -7.47
N ALA A 298 -8.05 -23.05 -8.45
CA ALA A 298 -7.32 -23.70 -9.53
C ALA A 298 -6.01 -22.97 -9.79
N GLY A 299 -4.98 -23.70 -10.21
CA GLY A 299 -3.68 -23.10 -10.41
C GLY A 299 -2.64 -24.02 -11.02
N GLU A 300 -1.40 -23.53 -11.02
CA GLU A 300 -0.22 -24.20 -11.54
C GLU A 300 0.89 -24.20 -10.49
N TYR A 301 1.77 -25.19 -10.58
CA TYR A 301 3.01 -25.22 -9.82
C TYR A 301 4.21 -25.48 -10.72
N THR A 302 5.38 -25.02 -10.30
CA THR A 302 6.67 -25.27 -10.96
C THR A 302 7.67 -25.80 -9.94
N THR A 303 8.24 -26.97 -10.18
CA THR A 303 9.24 -27.59 -9.31
C THR A 303 10.64 -26.98 -9.53
N PRO A 304 11.61 -27.19 -8.61
CA PRO A 304 12.95 -26.63 -8.74
C PRO A 304 13.69 -27.01 -10.03
N ASN A 305 13.41 -28.20 -10.58
CA ASN A 305 13.97 -28.67 -11.85
C ASN A 305 13.22 -28.13 -13.10
N GLY A 306 12.24 -27.25 -12.92
CA GLY A 306 11.49 -26.60 -14.00
C GLY A 306 10.27 -27.37 -14.51
N SER A 307 9.98 -28.57 -14.00
CA SER A 307 8.75 -29.29 -14.34
C SER A 307 7.52 -28.53 -13.86
N LYS A 308 6.43 -28.60 -14.63
CA LYS A 308 5.18 -27.90 -14.34
C LYS A 308 4.03 -28.87 -14.18
N GLY A 309 3.07 -28.49 -13.36
CA GLY A 309 1.82 -29.21 -13.22
C GLY A 309 0.67 -28.28 -12.87
N THR A 310 -0.54 -28.83 -12.80
CA THR A 310 -1.76 -28.09 -12.45
C THR A 310 -2.33 -28.63 -11.14
N TYR A 311 -3.14 -27.84 -10.45
CA TYR A 311 -3.88 -28.32 -9.29
C TYR A 311 -5.26 -27.68 -9.20
N THR A 312 -6.17 -28.38 -8.54
CA THR A 312 -7.43 -27.82 -8.04
C THR A 312 -7.51 -28.01 -6.55
N ALA A 313 -8.23 -27.12 -5.87
CA ALA A 313 -8.56 -27.29 -4.47
C ALA A 313 -10.00 -26.89 -4.17
N THR A 314 -10.63 -27.64 -3.27
CA THR A 314 -11.98 -27.38 -2.76
C THR A 314 -11.93 -27.26 -1.25
N ARG A 315 -12.89 -26.58 -0.64
CA ARG A 315 -13.00 -26.55 0.82
C ARG A 315 -13.05 -27.96 1.40
N SER A 316 -12.33 -28.15 2.49
CA SER A 316 -12.40 -29.37 3.30
C SER A 316 -13.61 -29.37 4.22
#